data_AF-A0A7S3WHV9-F1
#
_entry.id   AF-A0A7S3WHV9-F1
#
_cell.length_a   1.000
_cell.length_b   1.000
_cell.length_c   1.000
_cell.angle_alpha   90.00
_cell.angle_beta   90.00
_cell.angle_gamma   90.00
#
_symmetry.space_group_name_H-M   'P 1'
#
loop_
_entity.id
_entity.type
_entity.pdbx_description
1 polymer ?
#
loop_
_entity_poly.entity_id
_entity_poly.type
_entity_poly.pdbx_seq_one_letter_code
_entity_poly.pdbx_strand_id
1 'polypeptide(L)'
;ARATPSTSPTALMSLIPYTVASCSSEDEQHPARELQSFHSQSRGWQSSRFCDFPQEIVLKFGGPVNVQQVQLLSHQFKIATRIELFVGSLAEGQAEPPASGFEGIQFSRLGHFSLDCNERSKFQARELKTVYVPRRADGLYLRLLLHKCHVNEHNLYSQLGLLAVRVIGDGGGDGERPLDAPLSRLATRPPLAPEEAEERAGGAVDGGVMAAAPPSLRELRGEMRRRRLSVRAGCGQALLHELHRDKEEAVRAEEYEHAKALKTRIEELRGVGVELSSLERKKLAAVQREDYDAAKSLKDQILALRSSAGVPVPAPPPPTLGLGSFGVVPE
;
A
#
# COMPACT_ATOMS: atom_id res chain seq x y z
N ALA A 1 30.03 -45.52 -32.67
CA ALA A 1 29.00 -44.96 -31.78
C ALA A 1 29.48 -43.61 -31.28
N ARG A 2 28.91 -42.51 -31.78
CA ARG A 2 29.28 -41.14 -31.39
C ARG A 2 28.17 -40.66 -30.45
N ALA A 3 28.49 -40.50 -29.17
CA ALA A 3 27.55 -40.04 -28.15
C ALA A 3 27.09 -38.61 -28.48
N THR A 4 25.78 -38.42 -28.56
CA THR A 4 25.14 -37.11 -28.63
C THR A 4 25.15 -36.48 -27.23
N PRO A 5 25.43 -35.17 -27.10
CA PRO A 5 25.30 -34.50 -25.82
C PRO A 5 23.81 -34.40 -25.46
N SER A 6 23.48 -34.86 -24.25
CA SER A 6 22.18 -34.62 -23.62
C SER A 6 22.02 -33.11 -23.39
N THR A 7 21.29 -32.45 -24.27
CA THR A 7 20.69 -31.15 -23.98
C THR A 7 19.60 -31.36 -22.96
N SER A 8 19.88 -31.00 -21.71
CA SER A 8 18.88 -30.80 -20.68
C SER A 8 17.79 -29.85 -21.23
N PRO A 9 16.50 -30.16 -21.02
CA PRO A 9 15.44 -29.27 -21.47
C PRO A 9 15.59 -27.94 -20.74
N THR A 10 15.68 -26.85 -21.50
CA THR A 10 15.56 -25.49 -20.98
C THR A 10 14.29 -25.43 -20.14
N ALA A 11 14.42 -25.35 -18.82
CA ALA A 11 13.28 -25.24 -17.93
C ALA A 11 12.44 -24.04 -18.37
N LEU A 12 11.16 -24.29 -18.66
CA LEU A 12 10.25 -23.25 -19.11
C LEU A 12 9.87 -22.40 -17.90
N MET A 13 10.17 -21.10 -17.96
CA MET A 13 9.75 -20.12 -16.95
C MET A 13 8.25 -20.27 -16.68
N SER A 14 7.90 -20.61 -15.44
CA SER A 14 6.52 -20.84 -15.05
C SER A 14 6.17 -20.08 -13.78
N LEU A 15 4.87 -19.90 -13.54
CA LEU A 15 4.39 -19.29 -12.31
C LEU A 15 4.61 -20.25 -11.15
N ILE A 16 5.39 -19.81 -10.16
CA ILE A 16 5.76 -20.60 -8.99
C ILE A 16 4.67 -20.42 -7.91
N PRO A 17 4.01 -21.49 -7.45
CA PRO A 17 3.08 -21.43 -6.34
C PRO A 17 3.82 -21.16 -5.03
N TYR A 18 3.20 -20.39 -4.15
CA TYR A 18 3.74 -20.08 -2.82
C TYR A 18 2.62 -20.01 -1.78
N THR A 19 3.00 -20.16 -0.52
CA THR A 19 2.17 -19.80 0.62
C THR A 19 2.73 -18.59 1.37
N VAL A 20 1.89 -17.84 2.07
CA VAL A 20 2.38 -16.76 2.93
C VAL A 20 2.86 -17.37 4.25
N ALA A 21 4.16 -17.29 4.50
CA ALA A 21 4.79 -17.85 5.71
C ALA A 21 4.76 -16.87 6.89
N SER A 22 4.91 -15.57 6.62
CA SER A 22 4.85 -14.53 7.63
C SER A 22 4.47 -13.19 7.02
N CYS A 23 3.86 -12.33 7.83
CA CYS A 23 3.56 -10.95 7.51
C CYS A 23 3.71 -10.11 8.79
N SER A 24 4.34 -8.95 8.70
CA SER A 24 4.56 -8.06 9.86
C SER A 24 3.27 -7.46 10.39
N SER A 25 2.31 -7.16 9.51
CA SER A 25 0.99 -6.65 9.89
C SER A 25 -0.01 -6.79 8.74
N GLU A 26 -1.28 -6.88 9.07
CA GLU A 26 -2.35 -6.96 8.08
C GLU A 26 -3.62 -6.24 8.57
N ASP A 27 -4.42 -5.75 7.63
CA ASP A 27 -5.77 -5.27 7.89
C ASP A 27 -6.74 -6.46 7.87
N GLU A 28 -7.67 -6.52 8.83
CA GLU A 28 -8.62 -7.62 8.98
C GLU A 28 -9.43 -7.92 7.71
N GLN A 29 -9.72 -6.88 6.91
CA GLN A 29 -10.48 -7.01 5.66
C GLN A 29 -9.59 -7.32 4.44
N HIS A 30 -8.27 -7.23 4.60
CA HIS A 30 -7.27 -7.39 3.55
C HIS A 30 -6.06 -8.21 4.05
N PRO A 31 -6.28 -9.46 4.49
CA PRO A 31 -5.22 -10.30 5.07
C PRO A 31 -4.21 -10.75 4.01
N ALA A 32 -2.99 -11.08 4.43
CA ALA A 32 -1.90 -11.44 3.54
C ALA A 32 -2.21 -12.70 2.71
N ARG A 33 -3.06 -13.58 3.25
CA ARG A 33 -3.52 -14.80 2.55
C ARG A 33 -4.18 -14.53 1.20
N GLU A 34 -4.79 -13.36 1.00
CA GLU A 34 -5.43 -12.94 -0.26
C GLU A 34 -4.45 -12.82 -1.43
N LEU A 35 -3.14 -12.73 -1.14
CA LEU A 35 -2.09 -12.75 -2.17
C LEU A 35 -1.93 -14.12 -2.83
N GLN A 36 -2.31 -15.20 -2.13
CA GLN A 36 -2.19 -16.59 -2.63
C GLN A 36 -3.30 -16.93 -3.63
N SER A 37 -4.53 -16.45 -3.38
CA SER A 37 -5.71 -16.74 -4.18
C SER A 37 -5.93 -15.66 -5.22
N PHE A 38 -5.40 -15.88 -6.44
CA PHE A 38 -5.57 -14.95 -7.54
C PHE A 38 -6.90 -15.20 -8.28
N HIS A 39 -7.96 -14.49 -7.88
CA HIS A 39 -9.23 -14.48 -8.60
C HIS A 39 -9.82 -13.07 -8.67
N SER A 40 -10.86 -12.88 -9.50
CA SER A 40 -11.48 -11.58 -9.79
C SER A 40 -12.04 -10.84 -8.57
N GLN A 41 -12.31 -11.55 -7.47
CA GLN A 41 -12.83 -11.00 -6.22
C GLN A 41 -11.75 -10.79 -5.14
N SER A 42 -10.51 -11.27 -5.35
CA SER A 42 -9.43 -11.07 -4.38
C SER A 42 -9.23 -9.58 -4.11
N ARG A 43 -9.14 -9.25 -2.82
CA ARG A 43 -9.01 -7.87 -2.33
C ARG A 43 -7.55 -7.47 -2.13
N GLY A 44 -6.64 -8.44 -2.20
CA GLY A 44 -5.23 -8.28 -1.90
C GLY A 44 -4.95 -8.03 -0.42
N TRP A 45 -3.67 -7.83 -0.12
CA TRP A 45 -3.17 -7.49 1.20
C TRP A 45 -3.12 -5.97 1.40
N GLN A 46 -3.42 -5.54 2.63
CA GLN A 46 -3.06 -4.22 3.12
C GLN A 46 -2.42 -4.35 4.51
N SER A 47 -1.41 -3.54 4.79
CA SER A 47 -0.83 -3.46 6.13
C SER A 47 -1.86 -2.95 7.14
N SER A 48 -1.62 -3.16 8.43
CA SER A 48 -2.41 -2.45 9.45
C SER A 48 -2.30 -0.94 9.27
N ARG A 49 -3.34 -0.23 9.68
CA ARG A 49 -3.39 1.24 9.65
C ARG A 49 -2.33 1.81 10.58
N PHE A 50 -1.67 2.88 10.13
CA PHE A 50 -0.57 3.54 10.84
C PHE A 50 0.56 2.58 11.25
N CYS A 51 0.77 1.53 10.45
CA CYS A 51 1.86 0.58 10.67
C CYS A 51 3.22 1.26 10.76
N ASP A 52 4.12 0.68 11.54
CA ASP A 52 5.53 1.08 11.51
C ASP A 52 6.19 0.61 10.21
N PHE A 53 7.22 1.32 9.75
CA PHE A 53 7.96 0.93 8.56
C PHE A 53 9.37 0.46 8.93
N PRO A 54 9.94 -0.51 8.18
CA PRO A 54 9.36 -1.20 7.02
C PRO A 54 8.33 -2.29 7.40
N GLN A 55 7.48 -2.66 6.44
CA GLN A 55 6.61 -3.83 6.52
C GLN A 55 7.24 -5.01 5.78
N GLU A 56 7.07 -6.22 6.30
CA GLU A 56 7.67 -7.45 5.79
C GLU A 56 6.59 -8.46 5.39
N ILE A 57 6.77 -9.11 4.24
CA ILE A 57 5.99 -10.27 3.82
C ILE A 57 6.97 -11.35 3.36
N VAL A 58 6.83 -12.56 3.89
CA VAL A 58 7.64 -13.71 3.51
C VAL A 58 6.77 -14.76 2.86
N LEU A 59 7.12 -15.12 1.63
CA LEU A 59 6.49 -16.16 0.83
C LEU A 59 7.34 -17.44 0.93
N LYS A 60 6.70 -18.60 1.12
CA LYS A 60 7.34 -19.92 1.14
C LYS A 60 6.93 -20.70 -0.10
N PHE A 61 7.90 -21.28 -0.79
CA PHE A 61 7.67 -22.11 -1.96
C PHE A 61 7.46 -23.58 -1.57
N GLY A 62 6.77 -24.35 -2.42
CA GLY A 62 6.55 -25.79 -2.21
C GLY A 62 7.82 -26.65 -2.36
N GLY A 63 8.90 -26.07 -2.88
CA GLY A 63 10.21 -26.72 -3.03
C GLY A 63 11.26 -25.71 -3.49
N PRO A 64 12.52 -26.16 -3.71
CA PRO A 64 13.58 -25.29 -4.22
C PRO A 64 13.18 -24.69 -5.57
N VAL A 65 13.34 -23.37 -5.68
CA VAL A 65 13.06 -22.62 -6.91
C VAL A 65 14.24 -21.76 -7.29
N ASN A 66 14.35 -21.44 -8.57
CA ASN A 66 15.18 -20.35 -9.08
C ASN A 66 14.27 -19.20 -9.50
N VAL A 67 14.25 -18.12 -8.71
CA VAL A 67 13.40 -16.95 -8.98
C VAL A 67 14.05 -16.10 -10.08
N GLN A 68 13.33 -15.91 -11.19
CA GLN A 68 13.86 -15.18 -12.35
C GLN A 68 13.09 -13.89 -12.62
N GLN A 69 11.83 -13.83 -12.23
CA GLN A 69 11.00 -12.64 -12.41
C GLN A 69 9.98 -12.53 -11.28
N VAL A 70 9.74 -11.31 -10.81
CA VAL A 70 8.68 -10.99 -9.83
C VAL A 70 7.79 -9.91 -10.43
N GLN A 71 6.48 -10.11 -10.39
CA GLN A 71 5.49 -9.09 -10.77
C GLN A 71 4.68 -8.69 -9.56
N LEU A 72 4.57 -7.39 -9.29
CA LEU A 72 3.81 -6.84 -8.17
C LEU A 72 2.78 -5.86 -8.68
N LEU A 73 1.53 -6.05 -8.28
CA LEU A 73 0.46 -5.10 -8.52
C LEU A 73 0.17 -4.36 -7.22
N SER A 74 0.55 -3.09 -7.12
CA SER A 74 0.28 -2.25 -5.95
C SER A 74 -1.10 -1.59 -6.03
N HIS A 75 -1.68 -1.34 -4.86
CA HIS A 75 -2.92 -0.59 -4.70
C HIS A 75 -2.74 0.87 -5.18
N GLN A 76 -3.73 1.45 -5.84
CA GLN A 76 -3.63 2.73 -6.58
C GLN A 76 -3.17 3.96 -5.78
N PHE A 77 -3.33 3.96 -4.45
CA PHE A 77 -2.86 5.02 -3.55
C PHE A 77 -2.12 4.53 -2.28
N LYS A 78 -2.02 3.21 -2.04
CA LYS A 78 -1.32 2.65 -0.86
C LYS A 78 0.06 2.12 -1.28
N ILE A 79 0.80 2.95 -2.02
CA ILE A 79 1.96 2.54 -2.78
C ILE A 79 3.24 2.71 -1.94
N ALA A 80 4.07 1.68 -1.87
CA ALA A 80 5.39 1.75 -1.23
C ALA A 80 6.35 2.63 -2.04
N THR A 81 7.16 3.46 -1.38
CA THR A 81 8.23 4.24 -2.04
C THR A 81 9.37 3.37 -2.56
N ARG A 82 9.62 2.25 -1.89
CA ARG A 82 10.67 1.28 -2.20
C ARG A 82 10.28 -0.11 -1.69
N ILE A 83 10.56 -1.14 -2.48
CA ILE A 83 10.46 -2.54 -2.06
C ILE A 83 11.82 -3.19 -2.28
N GLU A 84 12.32 -3.89 -1.26
CA GLU A 84 13.51 -4.72 -1.35
C GLU A 84 13.12 -6.19 -1.43
N LEU A 85 13.88 -6.95 -2.21
CA LEU A 85 13.66 -8.39 -2.41
C LEU A 85 14.86 -9.17 -1.87
N PHE A 86 14.56 -10.26 -1.18
CA PHE A 86 15.55 -11.21 -0.68
C PHE A 86 15.09 -12.63 -1.01
N VAL A 87 16.03 -13.49 -1.39
CA VAL A 87 15.79 -14.93 -1.49
C VAL A 87 16.32 -15.61 -0.23
N GLY A 88 15.51 -16.46 0.38
CA GLY A 88 15.89 -17.26 1.54
C GLY A 88 16.25 -18.67 1.14
N SER A 89 17.48 -19.08 1.39
CA SER A 89 17.98 -20.45 1.18
C SER A 89 18.31 -21.10 2.51
N LEU A 90 18.36 -22.44 2.54
CA LEU A 90 18.81 -23.17 3.69
C LEU A 90 20.30 -22.89 3.94
N ALA A 91 20.68 -22.59 5.18
CA ALA A 91 22.07 -22.33 5.54
C ALA A 91 22.93 -23.59 5.37
N GLU A 92 24.21 -23.39 5.10
CA GLU A 92 25.17 -24.50 4.98
C GLU A 92 25.17 -25.37 6.25
N GLY A 93 24.99 -26.67 6.08
CA GLY A 93 24.95 -27.64 7.18
C GLY A 93 23.56 -27.94 7.74
N GLN A 94 22.50 -27.23 7.31
CA GLN A 94 21.13 -27.68 7.56
C GLN A 94 20.64 -28.58 6.43
N ALA A 95 20.03 -29.71 6.79
CA ALA A 95 19.53 -30.70 5.83
C ALA A 95 18.08 -30.43 5.40
N GLU A 96 17.25 -29.91 6.30
CA GLU A 96 15.81 -29.72 6.07
C GLU A 96 15.38 -28.32 6.55
N PRO A 97 14.39 -27.68 5.88
CA PRO A 97 13.84 -26.42 6.33
C PRO A 97 13.12 -26.56 7.68
N PRO A 98 13.11 -25.51 8.52
CA PRO A 98 12.49 -25.56 9.84
C PRO A 98 10.98 -25.79 9.75
N ALA A 99 10.44 -26.51 10.74
CA ALA A 99 8.99 -26.75 10.84
C ALA A 99 8.19 -25.46 11.07
N SER A 100 8.78 -24.50 11.79
CA SER A 100 8.23 -23.17 12.02
C SER A 100 9.33 -22.11 12.09
N GLY A 101 8.99 -20.87 11.71
CA GLY A 101 9.94 -19.76 11.70
C GLY A 101 10.97 -19.82 10.57
N PHE A 102 12.08 -19.13 10.78
CA PHE A 102 13.15 -18.92 9.78
C PHE A 102 14.54 -19.27 10.32
N GLU A 103 14.62 -20.01 11.42
CA GLU A 103 15.90 -20.47 11.97
C GLU A 103 16.61 -21.36 10.94
N GLY A 104 17.89 -21.08 10.66
CA GLY A 104 18.63 -21.78 9.61
C GLY A 104 18.35 -21.33 8.18
N ILE A 105 17.50 -20.31 7.97
CA ILE A 105 17.29 -19.71 6.64
C ILE A 105 18.17 -18.46 6.50
N GLN A 106 19.03 -18.45 5.47
CA GLN A 106 19.85 -17.30 5.12
C GLN A 106 19.18 -16.47 4.02
N PHE A 107 18.83 -15.23 4.34
CA PHE A 107 18.26 -14.30 3.36
C PHE A 107 19.34 -13.50 2.64
N SER A 108 19.48 -13.74 1.33
CA SER A 108 20.38 -13.01 0.44
C SER A 108 19.61 -11.93 -0.33
N ARG A 109 20.11 -10.70 -0.32
CA ARG A 109 19.45 -9.56 -0.99
C ARG A 109 19.58 -9.66 -2.51
N LEU A 110 18.45 -9.69 -3.21
CA LEU A 110 18.39 -9.66 -4.68
C LEU A 110 18.51 -8.24 -5.23
N GLY A 111 17.94 -7.27 -4.52
CA GLY A 111 17.95 -5.86 -4.91
C GLY A 111 16.77 -5.09 -4.37
N HIS A 112 16.53 -3.91 -4.94
CA HIS A 112 15.37 -3.08 -4.62
C HIS A 112 14.87 -2.35 -5.86
N PHE A 113 13.62 -1.91 -5.80
CA PHE A 113 13.02 -1.05 -6.82
C PHE A 113 12.04 -0.08 -6.17
N SER A 114 11.74 1.01 -6.89
CA SER A 114 10.72 1.98 -6.52
C SER A 114 9.51 1.86 -7.42
N LEU A 115 8.36 2.21 -6.84
CA LEU A 115 7.07 2.33 -7.52
C LEU A 115 6.76 3.81 -7.73
N ASP A 116 6.05 4.16 -8.80
CA ASP A 116 5.61 5.54 -9.03
C ASP A 116 4.54 5.95 -8.01
N CYS A 117 4.50 7.22 -7.62
CA CYS A 117 3.49 7.73 -6.67
C CYS A 117 2.08 7.77 -7.27
N ASN A 118 1.96 7.59 -8.59
CA ASN A 118 0.71 7.50 -9.33
C ASN A 118 -0.12 8.80 -9.35
N GLU A 119 0.50 9.93 -9.03
CA GLU A 119 -0.09 11.28 -9.11
C GLU A 119 -0.57 11.61 -10.53
N ARG A 120 0.16 11.14 -11.56
CA ARG A 120 -0.17 11.39 -12.98
C ARG A 120 -1.55 10.87 -13.36
N SER A 121 -1.99 9.76 -12.76
CA SER A 121 -3.32 9.19 -13.00
C SER A 121 -4.38 9.71 -12.01
N LYS A 122 -4.02 10.66 -11.13
CA LYS A 122 -4.83 11.07 -9.97
C LYS A 122 -5.19 9.88 -9.08
N PHE A 123 -4.24 8.98 -8.87
CA PHE A 123 -4.38 7.80 -8.03
C PHE A 123 -5.50 6.84 -8.45
N GLN A 124 -5.87 6.83 -9.73
CA GLN A 124 -6.93 5.97 -10.27
C GLN A 124 -6.38 4.65 -10.83
N ALA A 125 -5.17 4.68 -11.40
CA ALA A 125 -4.54 3.49 -11.98
C ALA A 125 -3.90 2.61 -10.90
N ARG A 126 -3.84 1.30 -11.10
CA ARG A 126 -3.02 0.41 -10.25
C ARG A 126 -1.61 0.33 -10.83
N GLU A 127 -0.60 0.28 -9.97
CA GLU A 127 0.79 0.23 -10.41
C GLU A 127 1.25 -1.23 -10.54
N LEU A 128 1.54 -1.67 -11.77
CA LEU A 128 2.10 -3.00 -12.04
C LEU A 128 3.60 -2.87 -12.33
N LYS A 129 4.43 -3.45 -11.45
CA LYS A 129 5.87 -3.53 -11.65
C LYS A 129 6.30 -4.95 -11.98
N THR A 130 7.02 -5.11 -13.08
CA THR A 130 7.75 -6.34 -13.40
C THR A 130 9.24 -6.13 -13.12
N VAL A 131 9.84 -7.05 -12.38
CA VAL A 131 11.25 -7.02 -12.00
C VAL A 131 11.88 -8.34 -12.46
N TYR A 132 12.95 -8.23 -13.24
CA TYR A 132 13.77 -9.38 -13.61
C TYR A 132 14.90 -9.54 -12.61
N VAL A 133 15.18 -10.78 -12.22
CA VAL A 133 16.26 -11.13 -11.31
C VAL A 133 17.46 -11.57 -12.16
N PRO A 134 18.49 -10.72 -12.32
CA PRO A 134 19.53 -10.92 -13.32
C PRO A 134 20.56 -11.99 -12.94
N ARG A 135 20.64 -12.36 -11.65
CA ARG A 135 21.51 -13.43 -11.15
C ARG A 135 20.65 -14.61 -10.75
N ARG A 136 21.22 -15.82 -10.83
CA ARG A 136 20.56 -17.02 -10.32
C ARG A 136 20.19 -16.82 -8.84
N ALA A 137 18.92 -17.03 -8.51
CA ALA A 137 18.36 -16.75 -7.19
C ALA A 137 17.63 -17.99 -6.68
N ASP A 138 18.42 -18.94 -6.19
CA ASP A 138 17.91 -20.20 -5.67
C ASP A 138 17.47 -20.06 -4.22
N GLY A 139 16.29 -20.59 -3.88
CA GLY A 139 15.83 -20.62 -2.50
C GLY A 139 14.50 -21.29 -2.28
N LEU A 140 14.07 -21.25 -1.03
CA LEU A 140 12.80 -21.78 -0.52
C LEU A 140 11.84 -20.67 -0.10
N TYR A 141 12.35 -19.44 0.06
CA TYR A 141 11.57 -18.29 0.49
C TYR A 141 11.85 -17.06 -0.37
N LEU A 142 10.84 -16.21 -0.56
CA LEU A 142 10.98 -14.87 -1.07
C LEU A 142 10.49 -13.88 -0.01
N ARG A 143 11.35 -12.96 0.39
CA ARG A 143 11.02 -11.93 1.36
C ARG A 143 10.95 -10.57 0.69
N LEU A 144 9.83 -9.89 0.91
CA LEU A 144 9.54 -8.54 0.45
C LEU A 144 9.62 -7.61 1.65
N LEU A 145 10.47 -6.58 1.55
CA LEU A 145 10.56 -5.53 2.57
C LEU A 145 10.08 -4.20 1.97
N LEU A 146 8.88 -3.80 2.36
CA LEU A 146 8.19 -2.62 1.87
C LEU A 146 8.47 -1.43 2.79
N HIS A 147 9.08 -0.39 2.24
CA HIS A 147 9.35 0.85 2.96
C HIS A 147 8.11 1.75 3.00
N LYS A 148 8.25 2.93 3.63
CA LYS A 148 7.19 3.94 3.76
C LYS A 148 6.41 4.18 2.47
N CYS A 149 5.13 4.49 2.59
CA CYS A 149 4.27 4.79 1.45
C CYS A 149 4.48 6.21 0.89
N HIS A 150 4.11 6.41 -0.37
CA HIS A 150 3.98 7.74 -0.96
C HIS A 150 2.86 8.50 -0.27
N VAL A 151 3.11 9.77 0.05
CA VAL A 151 2.13 10.65 0.71
C VAL A 151 1.11 11.10 -0.32
N ASN A 152 -0.18 10.92 -0.03
CA ASN A 152 -1.27 11.38 -0.88
C ASN A 152 -2.58 11.55 -0.09
N GLU A 153 -3.55 12.22 -0.71
CA GLU A 153 -4.83 12.59 -0.09
C GLU A 153 -5.76 11.37 0.17
N HIS A 154 -5.51 10.23 -0.47
CA HIS A 154 -6.38 9.05 -0.36
C HIS A 154 -5.87 8.01 0.65
N ASN A 155 -4.57 8.00 0.98
CA ASN A 155 -3.97 7.09 1.94
C ASN A 155 -3.91 7.70 3.36
N LEU A 156 -5.09 8.00 3.91
CA LEU A 156 -5.22 8.68 5.21
C LEU A 156 -4.49 7.97 6.35
N TYR A 157 -4.36 6.65 6.25
CA TYR A 157 -3.88 5.77 7.31
C TYR A 157 -2.44 5.30 7.12
N SER A 158 -1.68 5.89 6.19
CA SER A 158 -0.29 5.50 5.92
C SER A 158 -0.14 3.99 5.67
N GLN A 159 -1.10 3.36 4.99
CA GLN A 159 -1.06 1.93 4.73
C GLN A 159 -0.25 1.60 3.47
N LEU A 160 0.21 0.36 3.40
CA LEU A 160 0.73 -0.26 2.19
C LEU A 160 -0.29 -1.26 1.66
N GLY A 161 -0.37 -1.39 0.34
CA GLY A 161 -1.31 -2.30 -0.31
C GLY A 161 -0.69 -3.01 -1.51
N LEU A 162 -0.78 -4.34 -1.49
CA LEU A 162 -0.45 -5.21 -2.63
C LEU A 162 -1.70 -5.97 -3.04
N LEU A 163 -2.09 -5.81 -4.30
CA LEU A 163 -3.23 -6.51 -4.88
C LEU A 163 -2.84 -7.91 -5.35
N ALA A 164 -1.61 -8.09 -5.83
CA ALA A 164 -1.09 -9.38 -6.24
C ALA A 164 0.45 -9.38 -6.23
N VAL A 165 1.02 -10.56 -5.96
CA VAL A 165 2.44 -10.86 -6.15
C VAL A 165 2.55 -12.14 -6.96
N ARG A 166 3.26 -12.10 -8.09
CA ARG A 166 3.59 -13.28 -8.91
C ARG A 166 5.09 -13.50 -8.89
N VAL A 167 5.47 -14.76 -8.71
CA VAL A 167 6.86 -15.21 -8.77
C VAL A 167 6.98 -16.16 -9.96
N ILE A 168 7.89 -15.89 -10.87
CA ILE A 168 8.10 -16.64 -12.09
C ILE A 168 9.55 -17.14 -12.13
N GLY A 169 9.72 -18.39 -12.52
CA GLY A 169 11.03 -19.02 -12.63
C GLY A 169 10.92 -20.53 -12.83
N ASP A 170 11.91 -21.24 -12.31
CA ASP A 170 12.04 -22.69 -12.46
C ASP A 170 11.95 -23.39 -11.10
N GLY A 171 11.37 -24.59 -11.06
CA GLY A 171 11.22 -25.38 -9.84
C GLY A 171 9.94 -25.05 -9.06
N GLY A 172 9.95 -25.38 -7.77
CA GLY A 172 8.75 -25.37 -6.94
C GLY A 172 7.99 -26.69 -7.11
N GLY A 173 7.72 -27.36 -5.98
CA GLY A 173 7.07 -28.68 -5.98
C GLY A 173 5.67 -28.69 -6.60
N ASP A 174 4.99 -29.83 -6.53
CA ASP A 174 3.68 -30.11 -7.16
C ASP A 174 2.50 -29.35 -6.51
N GLY A 175 2.67 -28.07 -6.21
CA GLY A 175 1.60 -27.18 -5.80
C GLY A 175 0.64 -26.92 -6.96
N GLU A 176 -0.64 -26.75 -6.62
CA GLU A 176 -1.66 -26.39 -7.60
C GLU A 176 -1.28 -25.06 -8.27
N ARG A 177 -1.08 -25.09 -9.59
CA ARG A 177 -0.65 -23.91 -10.34
C ARG A 177 -1.74 -22.84 -10.23
N PRO A 178 -1.41 -21.60 -9.83
CA PRO A 178 -2.41 -20.55 -9.74
C PRO A 178 -3.08 -20.32 -11.10
N LEU A 179 -4.39 -20.11 -11.10
CA LEU A 179 -5.13 -19.79 -12.33
C LEU A 179 -4.50 -18.59 -13.03
N ASP A 180 -4.07 -18.79 -14.28
CA ASP A 180 -3.32 -17.80 -15.06
C ASP A 180 -4.23 -16.70 -15.66
N ALA A 181 -5.03 -16.06 -14.81
CA ALA A 181 -5.74 -14.85 -15.23
C ALA A 181 -4.73 -13.69 -15.35
N PRO A 182 -4.72 -12.87 -16.40
CA PRO A 182 -3.71 -11.82 -16.53
C PRO A 182 -3.85 -10.73 -15.46
N LEU A 183 -2.73 -10.29 -14.83
CA LEU A 183 -2.70 -9.16 -13.88
C LEU A 183 -3.32 -7.89 -14.47
N SER A 184 -3.24 -7.73 -15.79
CA SER A 184 -3.86 -6.64 -16.54
C SER A 184 -5.36 -6.48 -16.27
N ARG A 185 -6.10 -7.59 -16.03
CA ARG A 185 -7.53 -7.52 -15.69
C ARG A 185 -7.79 -6.91 -14.32
N LEU A 186 -6.89 -7.11 -13.36
CA LEU A 186 -6.97 -6.37 -12.09
C LEU A 186 -6.51 -4.94 -12.30
N ALA A 187 -5.47 -4.69 -13.09
CA ALA A 187 -4.97 -3.33 -13.29
C ALA A 187 -6.03 -2.38 -13.89
N THR A 188 -6.90 -2.89 -14.78
CA THR A 188 -7.97 -2.12 -15.42
C THR A 188 -9.31 -2.16 -14.69
N ARG A 189 -9.42 -2.87 -13.56
CA ARG A 189 -10.66 -2.87 -12.79
C ARG A 189 -10.94 -1.43 -12.36
N PRO A 190 -12.18 -0.92 -12.53
CA PRO A 190 -12.59 0.32 -11.92
C PRO A 190 -12.15 0.30 -10.44
N PRO A 191 -11.69 1.44 -9.88
CA PRO A 191 -11.63 1.57 -8.44
C PRO A 191 -12.95 1.03 -7.90
N LEU A 192 -12.89 0.10 -6.93
CA LEU A 192 -14.11 -0.19 -6.18
C LEU A 192 -14.59 1.17 -5.72
N ALA A 193 -15.80 1.55 -6.09
CA ALA A 193 -16.38 2.78 -5.60
C ALA A 193 -16.10 2.82 -4.09
N PRO A 194 -15.65 3.95 -3.52
CA PRO A 194 -15.79 4.09 -2.08
C PRO A 194 -17.25 3.75 -1.81
N GLU A 195 -17.51 2.84 -0.90
CA GLU A 195 -18.85 2.32 -0.62
C GLU A 195 -19.79 3.39 -0.01
N GLU A 196 -19.52 4.68 -0.25
CA GLU A 196 -20.30 5.82 0.22
C GLU A 196 -20.13 7.03 -0.70
N ALA A 197 -21.09 7.24 -1.60
CA ALA A 197 -21.35 8.55 -2.19
C ALA A 197 -22.78 8.63 -2.75
N GLU A 198 -23.76 8.45 -1.88
CA GLU A 198 -25.13 8.93 -2.13
C GLU A 198 -25.47 9.88 -0.98
N GLU A 199 -25.43 11.18 -1.25
CA GLU A 199 -26.64 12.03 -1.23
C GLU A 199 -26.26 13.51 -1.41
N ARG A 200 -27.02 14.16 -2.29
CA ARG A 200 -27.04 15.59 -2.57
C ARG A 200 -27.52 16.37 -1.33
N ALA A 201 -26.91 17.50 -1.05
CA ALA A 201 -27.61 18.65 -0.49
C ALA A 201 -26.91 19.93 -0.99
N GLY A 202 -27.68 20.79 -1.66
CA GLY A 202 -27.22 22.02 -2.27
C GLY A 202 -26.96 23.15 -1.27
N GLY A 203 -26.44 24.26 -1.80
CA GLY A 203 -26.34 25.54 -1.09
C GLY A 203 -25.01 26.23 -1.29
N ALA A 204 -24.87 26.96 -2.39
CA ALA A 204 -23.81 27.94 -2.62
C ALA A 204 -23.99 29.17 -1.70
N VAL A 205 -22.88 29.78 -1.26
CA VAL A 205 -22.73 31.26 -1.21
C VAL A 205 -21.25 31.65 -1.20
N ASP A 206 -21.03 32.84 -1.77
CA ASP A 206 -19.84 33.45 -2.36
C ASP A 206 -19.14 34.46 -1.40
N GLY A 207 -17.92 34.88 -1.75
CA GLY A 207 -17.35 36.16 -1.33
C GLY A 207 -15.89 36.13 -0.82
N GLY A 208 -14.94 36.66 -1.59
CA GLY A 208 -13.55 36.88 -1.19
C GLY A 208 -13.17 38.36 -0.99
N VAL A 209 -11.98 38.67 -0.42
CA VAL A 209 -11.25 39.96 -0.57
C VAL A 209 -9.73 39.78 -0.28
N MET A 210 -8.89 40.64 -0.89
CA MET A 210 -7.40 40.70 -0.90
C MET A 210 -6.78 41.84 -0.06
N ALA A 211 -5.43 41.79 0.10
CA ALA A 211 -4.40 42.85 0.39
C ALA A 211 -3.75 42.80 1.81
N ALA A 212 -2.49 43.16 2.12
CA ALA A 212 -1.17 43.40 1.47
C ALA A 212 -0.07 43.36 2.60
N ALA A 213 1.24 43.25 2.29
CA ALA A 213 2.38 43.03 3.25
C ALA A 213 3.42 44.17 3.28
N PRO A 214 4.32 44.34 4.30
CA PRO A 214 5.69 43.70 4.38
C PRO A 214 6.24 43.51 5.85
N PRO A 215 7.49 43.05 6.20
CA PRO A 215 8.76 42.90 5.45
C PRO A 215 9.41 41.49 5.37
N SER A 216 10.46 41.41 4.53
CA SER A 216 11.27 40.26 4.04
C SER A 216 10.62 38.87 4.00
N LEU A 217 9.46 38.83 3.34
CA LEU A 217 8.67 37.68 2.91
C LEU A 217 9.41 36.55 2.16
N ARG A 218 10.70 36.63 1.84
CA ARG A 218 11.37 35.69 0.92
C ARG A 218 11.92 34.44 1.63
N GLU A 219 12.49 34.61 2.82
CA GLU A 219 12.98 33.51 3.67
C GLU A 219 11.82 32.84 4.42
N LEU A 220 10.91 33.66 5.00
CA LEU A 220 9.70 33.16 5.64
C LEU A 220 8.69 32.56 4.64
N ARG A 221 8.62 33.01 3.37
CA ARG A 221 7.85 32.28 2.32
C ARG A 221 8.46 30.93 1.99
N GLY A 222 9.77 30.75 2.15
CA GLY A 222 10.43 29.47 1.89
C GLY A 222 9.99 28.42 2.91
N GLU A 223 10.06 28.75 4.20
CA GLU A 223 9.62 27.89 5.30
C GLU A 223 8.11 27.76 5.38
N MET A 224 7.36 28.86 5.24
CA MET A 224 5.89 28.84 5.20
C MET A 224 5.38 28.16 3.92
N ARG A 225 6.07 28.18 2.77
CA ARG A 225 5.72 27.32 1.62
C ARG A 225 5.99 25.87 1.94
N ARG A 226 7.09 25.50 2.58
CA ARG A 226 7.34 24.10 2.96
C ARG A 226 6.26 23.59 3.92
N ARG A 227 5.87 24.39 4.92
CA ARG A 227 4.74 24.10 5.83
C ARG A 227 3.37 24.13 5.11
N ARG A 228 3.12 25.10 4.22
CA ARG A 228 1.85 25.18 3.45
C ARG A 228 1.73 24.13 2.34
N LEU A 229 2.83 23.64 1.77
CA LEU A 229 2.79 22.48 0.86
C LEU A 229 2.48 21.19 1.63
N SER A 230 2.94 21.07 2.89
CA SER A 230 2.59 19.95 3.79
C SER A 230 1.10 19.97 4.19
N VAL A 231 0.56 21.15 4.54
CA VAL A 231 -0.87 21.35 4.82
C VAL A 231 -1.76 21.14 3.58
N ARG A 232 -1.20 21.25 2.37
CA ARG A 232 -1.95 21.02 1.12
C ARG A 232 -2.23 19.54 0.84
N ALA A 233 -1.53 18.60 1.49
CA ALA A 233 -1.76 17.17 1.29
C ALA A 233 -2.97 16.61 2.06
N GLY A 234 -3.66 17.41 2.86
CA GLY A 234 -5.02 17.09 3.32
C GLY A 234 -5.17 15.84 4.21
N CYS A 235 -4.10 15.09 4.51
CA CYS A 235 -4.20 13.75 5.08
C CYS A 235 -3.38 13.61 6.37
N GLY A 236 -3.90 12.83 7.33
CA GLY A 236 -3.22 12.57 8.60
C GLY A 236 -1.83 11.93 8.44
N GLN A 237 -1.58 11.28 7.30
CA GLN A 237 -0.28 10.77 6.90
C GLN A 237 0.78 11.88 6.72
N ALA A 238 0.43 13.01 6.07
CA ALA A 238 1.37 14.11 5.86
C ALA A 238 1.80 14.72 7.20
N LEU A 239 0.83 14.91 8.11
CA LEU A 239 1.06 15.40 9.46
C LEU A 239 1.96 14.44 10.26
N LEU A 240 1.71 13.13 10.21
CA LEU A 240 2.56 12.14 10.89
C LEU A 240 4.00 12.13 10.36
N HIS A 241 4.19 12.23 9.04
CA HIS A 241 5.54 12.27 8.46
C HIS A 241 6.28 13.55 8.83
N GLU A 242 5.59 14.69 8.90
CA GLU A 242 6.15 15.96 9.38
C GLU A 242 6.56 15.85 10.85
N LEU A 243 5.69 15.33 11.72
CA LEU A 243 6.03 15.15 13.14
C LEU A 243 7.21 14.19 13.35
N HIS A 244 7.32 13.11 12.57
CA HIS A 244 8.49 12.23 12.64
C HIS A 244 9.78 12.93 12.22
N ARG A 245 9.74 13.73 11.14
CA ARG A 245 10.89 14.50 10.70
C ARG A 245 11.32 15.52 11.75
N ASP A 246 10.37 16.28 12.28
CA ASP A 246 10.64 17.32 13.27
C ASP A 246 11.18 16.69 14.57
N LYS A 247 10.70 15.48 14.93
CA LYS A 247 11.23 14.70 16.05
C LYS A 247 12.69 14.29 15.82
N GLU A 248 13.04 13.81 14.62
CA GLU A 248 14.42 13.44 14.27
C GLU A 248 15.36 14.66 14.30
N GLU A 249 14.86 15.83 13.89
CA GLU A 249 15.59 17.10 13.96
C GLU A 249 15.81 17.54 15.41
N ALA A 250 14.77 17.48 16.25
CA ALA A 250 14.87 17.78 17.69
C ALA A 250 15.87 16.85 18.40
N VAL A 251 15.88 15.55 18.07
CA VAL A 251 16.87 14.60 18.61
C VAL A 251 18.29 14.96 18.18
N ARG A 252 18.49 15.38 16.92
CA ARG A 252 19.79 15.80 16.40
C ARG A 252 20.28 17.11 17.03
N ALA A 253 19.34 18.00 17.37
CA ALA A 253 19.60 19.25 18.08
C ALA A 253 19.75 19.06 19.60
N GLU A 254 19.65 17.82 20.11
CA GLU A 254 19.71 17.48 21.54
C GLU A 254 18.58 18.13 22.38
N GLU A 255 17.48 18.53 21.73
CA GLU A 255 16.28 19.08 22.36
C GLU A 255 15.34 17.95 22.81
N TYR A 256 15.79 17.15 23.79
CA TYR A 256 15.10 15.90 24.17
C TYR A 256 13.68 16.09 24.71
N GLU A 257 13.40 17.18 25.44
CA GLU A 257 12.05 17.49 25.91
C GLU A 257 11.09 17.80 24.75
N HIS A 258 11.56 18.49 23.71
CA HIS A 258 10.78 18.76 22.52
C HIS A 258 10.52 17.47 21.71
N ALA A 259 11.55 16.63 21.54
CA ALA A 259 11.42 15.32 20.91
C ALA A 259 10.42 14.40 21.65
N LYS A 260 10.38 14.46 22.99
CA LYS A 260 9.42 13.73 23.81
C LYS A 260 7.98 14.22 23.59
N ALA A 261 7.77 15.54 23.55
CA ALA A 261 6.46 16.12 23.25
C ALA A 261 5.96 15.71 21.85
N LEU A 262 6.84 15.74 20.84
CA LEU A 262 6.52 15.28 19.48
C LEU A 262 6.19 13.78 19.43
N LYS A 263 6.91 12.95 20.18
CA LYS A 263 6.60 11.52 20.31
C LYS A 263 5.20 11.29 20.89
N THR A 264 4.84 11.97 21.98
CA THR A 264 3.50 11.88 22.56
C THR A 264 2.43 12.29 21.56
N ARG A 265 2.66 13.37 20.81
CA ARG A 265 1.72 13.81 19.77
C ARG A 265 1.55 12.78 18.63
N ILE A 266 2.63 12.11 18.24
CA ILE A 266 2.57 11.02 17.25
C ILE A 266 1.72 9.86 17.77
N GLU A 267 1.88 9.48 19.04
CA GLU A 267 1.10 8.42 19.68
C GLU A 267 -0.39 8.78 19.79
N GLU A 268 -0.72 10.03 20.14
CA GLU A 268 -2.10 10.54 20.11
C GLU A 268 -2.73 10.43 18.72
N LEU A 269 -2.04 10.88 17.67
CA LEU A 269 -2.54 10.80 16.30
C LEU A 269 -2.72 9.35 15.82
N ARG A 270 -1.83 8.44 16.22
CA ARG A 270 -1.99 7.00 15.97
C ARG A 270 -3.23 6.46 16.70
N GLY A 271 -3.44 6.86 17.95
CA GLY A 271 -4.62 6.49 18.74
C GLY A 271 -5.93 6.92 18.10
N VAL A 272 -6.03 8.19 17.68
CA VAL A 272 -7.19 8.68 16.91
C VAL A 272 -7.39 7.87 15.63
N GLY A 273 -6.30 7.49 14.98
CA GLY A 273 -6.32 6.60 13.82
C GLY A 273 -6.98 5.24 14.06
N VAL A 274 -6.70 4.62 15.21
CA VAL A 274 -7.32 3.35 15.63
C VAL A 274 -8.81 3.54 15.91
N GLU A 275 -9.18 4.62 16.61
CA GLU A 275 -10.58 4.93 16.90
C GLU A 275 -11.40 5.18 15.62
N LEU A 276 -10.86 5.98 14.70
CA LEU A 276 -11.47 6.21 13.38
C LEU A 276 -11.72 4.89 12.65
N SER A 277 -10.79 3.95 12.77
CA SER A 277 -10.90 2.63 12.15
C SER A 277 -12.01 1.79 12.78
N SER A 278 -12.13 1.83 14.11
CA SER A 278 -13.24 1.18 14.78
C SER A 278 -14.59 1.78 14.39
N LEU A 279 -14.69 3.11 14.25
CA LEU A 279 -15.91 3.78 13.85
C LEU A 279 -16.29 3.46 12.41
N GLU A 280 -15.31 3.44 11.49
CA GLU A 280 -15.52 3.03 10.09
C GLU A 280 -16.04 1.60 9.99
N ARG A 281 -15.48 0.67 10.77
CA ARG A 281 -15.94 -0.73 10.81
C ARG A 281 -17.38 -0.83 11.30
N LYS A 282 -17.72 -0.12 12.38
CA LYS A 282 -19.08 -0.08 12.93
C LYS A 282 -20.06 0.51 11.92
N LYS A 283 -19.67 1.56 11.21
CA LYS A 283 -20.49 2.21 10.18
C LYS A 283 -20.77 1.25 9.04
N LEU A 284 -19.75 0.56 8.54
CA LEU A 284 -19.91 -0.45 7.48
C LEU A 284 -20.85 -1.58 7.93
N ALA A 285 -20.70 -2.07 9.16
CA ALA A 285 -21.60 -3.09 9.71
C ALA A 285 -23.05 -2.57 9.86
N ALA A 286 -23.25 -1.30 10.19
CA ALA A 286 -24.57 -0.67 10.24
C ALA A 286 -25.21 -0.60 8.84
N VAL A 287 -24.44 -0.20 7.82
CA VAL A 287 -24.89 -0.19 6.41
C VAL A 287 -25.29 -1.59 5.94
N GLN A 288 -24.48 -2.61 6.24
CA GLN A 288 -24.78 -4.02 5.89
C GLN A 288 -26.04 -4.56 6.58
N ARG A 289 -26.41 -3.97 7.72
CA ARG A 289 -27.63 -4.29 8.47
C ARG A 289 -28.81 -3.41 8.08
N GLU A 290 -28.65 -2.54 7.09
CA GLU A 290 -29.63 -1.54 6.66
C GLU A 290 -30.05 -0.56 7.78
N ASP A 291 -29.20 -0.40 8.81
CA ASP A 291 -29.39 0.54 9.91
C ASP A 291 -28.76 1.89 9.54
N TYR A 292 -29.47 2.62 8.66
CA TYR A 292 -28.99 3.87 8.07
C TYR A 292 -28.86 5.02 9.09
N ASP A 293 -29.71 5.03 10.13
CA ASP A 293 -29.64 6.03 11.21
C ASP A 293 -28.37 5.86 12.04
N ALA A 294 -28.03 4.62 12.42
CA ALA A 294 -26.76 4.34 13.08
C ALA A 294 -25.55 4.65 12.18
N ALA A 295 -25.64 4.34 10.88
CA ALA A 295 -24.58 4.64 9.93
C ALA A 295 -24.32 6.16 9.81
N LYS A 296 -25.39 6.99 9.80
CA LYS A 296 -25.29 8.45 9.80
C LYS A 296 -24.64 8.99 11.07
N SER A 297 -25.07 8.53 12.24
CA SER A 297 -24.49 8.95 13.53
C SER A 297 -22.99 8.61 13.61
N LEU A 298 -22.59 7.41 13.14
CA LEU A 298 -21.20 7.00 13.10
C LEU A 298 -20.38 7.82 12.10
N LYS A 299 -20.96 8.20 10.95
CA LYS A 299 -20.33 9.11 9.98
C LYS A 299 -20.05 10.49 10.60
N ASP A 300 -21.00 11.05 11.33
CA ASP A 300 -20.83 12.35 11.98
C ASP A 300 -19.74 12.30 13.07
N GLN A 301 -19.68 11.20 13.83
CA GLN A 301 -18.60 10.96 14.80
C GLN A 301 -17.22 10.86 14.13
N ILE A 302 -17.13 10.19 12.97
CA ILE A 302 -15.89 10.11 12.17
C ILE A 302 -15.45 11.51 11.72
N LEU A 303 -16.37 12.35 11.26
CA LEU A 303 -16.08 13.72 10.83
C LEU A 303 -15.61 14.60 11.98
N ALA A 304 -16.27 14.50 13.14
CA ALA A 304 -15.87 15.22 14.35
C ALA A 304 -14.47 14.82 14.82
N LEU A 305 -14.18 13.51 14.86
CA LEU A 305 -12.90 12.97 15.30
C LEU A 305 -11.75 13.30 14.33
N ARG A 306 -12.02 13.37 13.02
CA ARG A 306 -11.03 13.86 12.03
C ARG A 306 -10.73 15.34 12.22
N SER A 307 -11.77 16.14 12.47
CA SER A 307 -11.64 17.58 12.68
C SER A 307 -10.85 17.90 13.95
N SER A 308 -11.10 17.18 15.05
CA SER A 308 -10.37 17.36 16.32
C SER A 308 -8.88 16.97 16.21
N ALA A 309 -8.55 15.98 15.37
CA ALA A 309 -7.17 15.58 15.11
C ALA A 309 -6.42 16.49 14.11
N GLY A 310 -7.10 17.48 13.52
CA GLY A 310 -6.50 18.35 12.50
C GLY A 310 -6.25 17.63 11.18
N VAL A 311 -6.99 16.55 10.90
CA VAL A 311 -6.94 15.82 9.63
C VAL A 311 -8.01 16.40 8.69
N PRO A 312 -7.61 17.06 7.58
CA PRO A 312 -8.58 17.64 6.65
C PRO A 312 -9.51 16.60 6.04
N VAL A 313 -10.75 17.00 5.78
CA VAL A 313 -11.74 16.15 5.10
C VAL A 313 -11.35 16.05 3.61
N PRO A 314 -11.26 14.85 3.02
CA PRO A 314 -10.97 14.72 1.60
C PRO A 314 -12.04 15.44 0.79
N ALA A 315 -11.61 16.26 -0.18
CA ALA A 315 -12.54 16.94 -1.08
C ALA A 315 -13.37 15.89 -1.86
N PRO A 316 -14.66 16.16 -2.11
CA PRO A 316 -15.47 15.27 -2.93
C PRO A 316 -14.83 15.13 -4.32
N PRO A 317 -14.90 13.94 -4.95
CA PRO A 317 -14.40 13.76 -6.30
C PRO A 317 -15.10 14.75 -7.24
N PRO A 318 -14.38 15.31 -8.24
CA PRO A 318 -15.00 16.18 -9.23
C PRO A 318 -16.15 15.42 -9.92
N PRO A 319 -17.28 16.08 -10.22
CA PRO A 319 -18.40 15.42 -10.87
C PRO A 319 -17.90 14.76 -12.15
N THR A 320 -18.14 13.46 -12.27
CA THR A 320 -17.98 12.72 -13.52
C THR A 320 -18.88 13.41 -14.54
N LEU A 321 -18.27 14.17 -15.46
CA LEU A 321 -18.96 14.64 -16.65
C LEU A 321 -19.47 13.39 -17.36
N GLY A 322 -20.78 13.17 -17.30
CA GLY A 322 -21.44 12.09 -18.02
C GLY A 322 -21.03 12.18 -19.48
N LEU A 323 -20.42 11.12 -19.99
CA LEU A 323 -20.29 10.91 -21.43
C LEU A 323 -21.69 11.01 -22.00
N GLY A 324 -21.93 12.09 -22.75
CA GLY A 324 -23.17 12.33 -23.45
C GLY A 324 -23.54 11.11 -24.28
N SER A 325 -24.81 10.75 -24.22
CA SER A 325 -25.46 9.83 -25.15
C SER A 325 -25.06 10.18 -26.57
N PHE A 326 -24.23 9.35 -27.20
CA PHE A 326 -24.08 9.37 -28.64
C PHE A 326 -25.43 9.00 -29.24
N GLY A 327 -26.08 9.99 -29.85
CA GLY A 327 -27.33 9.83 -30.57
C GLY A 327 -27.15 8.81 -31.70
N VAL A 328 -28.11 7.89 -31.78
CA VAL A 328 -28.33 7.03 -32.93
C VAL A 328 -28.75 7.93 -34.10
N VAL A 329 -27.96 7.93 -35.18
CA VAL A 329 -28.33 8.52 -36.47
C VAL A 329 -29.20 7.49 -37.20
N PRO A 330 -30.39 7.84 -37.71
CA PRO A 330 -31.20 6.93 -38.49
C PRO A 330 -30.76 6.93 -39.96
N GLU A 331 -30.75 5.75 -40.59
CA GLU A 331 -31.10 5.59 -42.01
C GLU A 331 -32.60 5.30 -42.13
#